data_AF-A0A955G8E6-F1
#
_entry.id   AF-A0A955G8E6-F1
#
_cell.length_a   1.000
_cell.length_b   1.000
_cell.length_c   1.000
_cell.angle_alpha   90.00
_cell.angle_beta   90.00
_cell.angle_gamma   90.00
#
_symmetry.space_group_name_H-M   'P 1'
#
loop_
_entity.id
_entity.type
_entity.pdbx_description
1 polymer ?
#
loop_
_entity_poly.entity_id
_entity_poly.type
_entity_poly.pdbx_seq_one_letter_code
_entity_poly.pdbx_strand_id
1 'polypeptide(L)'
;MVQVRRRVPGEHTQGDPLDGYITEMLRPTKHDELVANFRDGKTWLRDVAGLTAEQQIELMSGGRALSDDSGLSEEEMANFMDIAANRARVFTAFINGSSRNLTQEQAGRNMLIELNRTYLPRNDYAGKSAQAVDGLLRSKFRGSAAEIASHPYVTDDNCRAIWAQLADQYPNEIMWYLAERLVPSQQFQQQQFGAELSRAKLGVGTLIDNLGLPDETRLQAREKLQLACFSVFDHAFGGVTFHDDRSYGDYTASTLRVEVKMEGSPASPQMPSTERAYEAIQHELLHAVSAQDVDGNRSGLSIDNHNLLRKVNEAVTEFLNQLTQGKIRLHEGRTLATGDSRGYGNIVPKVCELYDSNFAAWQALVHAYFGSTEIDREALKRGLRHFS
;
A
#
# COMPACT_ATOMS: atom_id res chain seq x y z
N MET A 1 -36.53 36.88 -10.40
CA MET A 1 -36.63 36.22 -11.71
C MET A 1 -35.23 35.79 -12.12
N VAL A 2 -34.85 34.54 -11.83
CA VAL A 2 -33.54 33.99 -12.20
C VAL A 2 -33.75 33.22 -13.50
N GLN A 3 -33.17 33.70 -14.60
CA GLN A 3 -33.16 33.00 -15.87
C GLN A 3 -32.31 31.73 -15.73
N VAL A 4 -32.98 30.59 -15.67
CA VAL A 4 -32.37 29.27 -15.84
C VAL A 4 -31.92 29.15 -17.29
N ARG A 5 -30.60 29.22 -17.54
CA ARG A 5 -30.02 28.76 -18.81
C ARG A 5 -30.21 27.24 -18.88
N ARG A 6 -31.25 26.79 -19.58
CA ARG A 6 -31.35 25.41 -20.06
C ARG A 6 -30.16 25.15 -20.98
N ARG A 7 -29.29 24.21 -20.60
CA ARG A 7 -28.33 23.61 -21.55
C ARG A 7 -29.12 22.91 -22.63
N VAL A 8 -28.86 23.27 -23.88
CA VAL A 8 -29.36 22.57 -25.07
C VAL A 8 -28.63 21.22 -25.14
N PRO A 9 -29.33 20.08 -25.21
CA PRO A 9 -28.71 18.80 -25.50
C PRO A 9 -28.35 18.78 -27.00
N GLY A 10 -27.05 18.81 -27.29
CA GLY A 10 -26.50 18.67 -28.63
C GLY A 10 -25.25 17.83 -28.58
N GLU A 11 -25.35 16.62 -29.11
CA GLU A 11 -24.29 15.83 -29.75
C GLU A 11 -22.99 15.61 -28.96
N HIS A 12 -23.04 14.73 -27.97
CA HIS A 12 -21.93 13.81 -27.80
C HIS A 12 -22.19 12.63 -28.73
N THR A 13 -21.41 12.51 -29.80
CA THR A 13 -21.19 11.22 -30.45
C THR A 13 -20.88 10.21 -29.35
N GLN A 14 -21.64 9.11 -29.27
CA GLN A 14 -21.32 7.99 -28.37
C GLN A 14 -19.96 7.43 -28.80
N GLY A 15 -18.89 7.95 -28.20
CA GLY A 15 -17.55 7.37 -28.32
C GLY A 15 -17.52 5.99 -27.67
N ASP A 16 -16.59 5.15 -28.12
CA ASP A 16 -16.37 3.84 -27.50
C ASP A 16 -16.02 4.06 -26.01
N PRO A 17 -16.70 3.41 -25.05
CA PRO A 17 -16.41 3.55 -23.63
C PRO A 17 -14.94 3.31 -23.28
N LEU A 18 -14.23 2.50 -24.08
CA LEU A 18 -12.80 2.23 -23.92
C LEU A 18 -11.89 3.43 -24.23
N ASP A 19 -12.33 4.38 -25.06
CA ASP A 19 -11.53 5.56 -25.40
C ASP A 19 -11.35 6.47 -24.17
N GLY A 20 -12.36 6.50 -23.30
CA GLY A 20 -12.26 7.13 -21.98
C GLY A 20 -11.21 6.46 -21.10
N TYR A 21 -11.21 5.13 -21.03
CA TYR A 21 -10.24 4.36 -20.23
C TYR A 21 -8.80 4.53 -20.74
N ILE A 22 -8.59 4.45 -22.06
CA ILE A 22 -7.26 4.64 -22.65
C ILE A 22 -6.74 6.06 -22.37
N THR A 23 -7.61 7.06 -22.39
CA THR A 23 -7.23 8.45 -22.08
C THR A 23 -6.82 8.61 -20.61
N GLU A 24 -7.46 7.89 -19.68
CA GLU A 24 -7.05 7.85 -18.28
C GLU A 24 -5.72 7.12 -18.08
N MET A 25 -5.53 5.99 -18.77
CA MET A 25 -4.31 5.19 -18.69
C MET A 25 -3.06 5.92 -19.23
N LEU A 26 -3.20 6.68 -20.31
CA LEU A 26 -2.08 7.33 -20.99
C LEU A 26 -1.74 8.74 -20.44
N ARG A 27 -2.20 9.08 -19.23
CA ARG A 27 -1.83 10.35 -18.59
C ARG A 27 -0.31 10.34 -18.30
N PRO A 28 0.37 11.51 -18.43
CA PRO A 28 1.79 11.60 -18.10
C PRO A 28 2.07 11.10 -16.68
N THR A 29 2.97 10.12 -16.54
CA THR A 29 3.49 9.66 -15.25
C THR A 29 4.46 10.70 -14.69
N LYS A 30 4.23 11.17 -13.47
CA LYS A 30 5.16 12.07 -12.77
C LYS A 30 6.22 11.30 -11.96
N HIS A 31 6.96 10.44 -12.64
CA HIS A 31 7.95 9.55 -12.03
C HIS A 31 8.98 10.31 -11.19
N ASP A 32 9.58 11.35 -11.77
CA ASP A 32 10.65 12.11 -11.10
C ASP A 32 10.16 12.78 -9.81
N GLU A 33 8.92 13.29 -9.81
CA GLU A 33 8.31 13.88 -8.62
C GLU A 33 8.05 12.82 -7.54
N LEU A 34 7.61 11.62 -7.91
CA LEU A 34 7.38 10.53 -6.97
C LEU A 34 8.69 10.09 -6.29
N VAL A 35 9.73 9.84 -7.08
CA VAL A 35 11.04 9.44 -6.57
C VAL A 35 11.66 10.55 -5.72
N ALA A 36 11.57 11.81 -6.15
CA ALA A 36 12.04 12.96 -5.38
C ALA A 36 11.29 13.06 -4.04
N ASN A 37 9.97 13.00 -4.04
CA ASN A 37 9.16 13.06 -2.82
C ASN A 37 9.42 11.87 -1.88
N PHE A 38 9.72 10.68 -2.42
CA PHE A 38 10.07 9.54 -1.60
C PHE A 38 11.41 9.76 -0.89
N ARG A 39 12.42 10.24 -1.62
CA ARG A 39 13.75 10.57 -1.08
C ARG A 39 13.69 11.72 -0.07
N ASP A 40 12.85 12.71 -0.34
CA ASP A 40 12.61 13.88 0.52
C ASP A 40 11.72 13.57 1.74
N GLY A 41 11.16 12.36 1.85
CA GLY A 41 10.29 11.98 2.95
C GLY A 41 8.88 12.58 2.93
N LYS A 42 8.48 13.17 1.79
CA LYS A 42 7.17 13.80 1.56
C LYS A 42 6.09 12.80 1.16
N THR A 43 6.48 11.61 0.69
CA THR A 43 5.52 10.51 0.48
C THR A 43 4.96 10.01 1.80
N TRP A 44 3.71 9.56 1.77
CA TRP A 44 3.06 9.00 2.95
C TRP A 44 3.71 7.65 3.29
N LEU A 45 3.99 7.45 4.57
CA LEU A 45 4.39 6.18 5.16
C LEU A 45 3.24 5.16 5.14
N ARG A 46 1.99 5.66 5.02
CA ARG A 46 0.73 4.89 4.95
C ARG A 46 0.53 3.94 6.11
N ASP A 47 1.08 4.31 7.27
CA ASP A 47 0.64 3.76 8.54
C ASP A 47 -0.83 4.10 8.80
N VAL A 48 -1.36 3.49 9.85
CA VAL A 48 -2.71 3.70 10.38
C VAL A 48 -3.06 5.18 10.66
N ALA A 49 -2.08 6.07 10.81
CA ALA A 49 -2.26 7.50 11.06
C ALA A 49 -2.05 8.37 9.79
N GLY A 50 -1.63 7.78 8.68
CA GLY A 50 -1.33 8.45 7.42
C GLY A 50 -0.19 9.46 7.51
N LEU A 51 0.87 9.16 8.28
CA LEU A 51 2.02 10.07 8.43
C LEU A 51 2.88 10.14 7.16
N THR A 52 3.53 11.27 6.92
CA THR A 52 4.75 11.36 6.07
C THR A 52 6.00 11.13 6.91
N ALA A 53 7.17 10.89 6.29
CA ALA A 53 8.42 10.75 7.03
C ALA A 53 8.80 12.05 7.78
N GLU A 54 8.51 13.21 7.16
CA GLU A 54 8.68 14.51 7.81
C GLU A 54 7.78 14.64 9.06
N GLN A 55 6.50 14.30 8.95
CA GLN A 55 5.58 14.33 10.10
C GLN A 55 5.97 13.34 11.19
N GLN A 56 6.50 12.18 10.82
CA GLN A 56 7.06 11.24 11.77
C GLN A 56 8.23 11.86 12.54
N ILE A 57 9.17 12.53 11.86
CA ILE A 57 10.32 13.18 12.49
C ILE A 57 9.88 14.29 13.44
N GLU A 58 8.92 15.12 13.02
CA GLU A 58 8.34 16.18 13.85
C GLU A 58 7.68 15.63 15.12
N LEU A 59 6.86 14.57 14.99
CA LEU A 59 6.21 13.93 16.13
C LEU A 59 7.20 13.27 17.09
N MET A 60 8.24 12.62 16.56
CA MET A 60 9.32 12.05 17.38
C MET A 60 10.06 13.17 18.12
N SER A 61 10.45 14.24 17.42
CA SER A 61 11.24 15.32 18.01
C SER A 61 10.46 16.08 19.09
N GLY A 62 9.20 16.42 18.80
CA GLY A 62 8.32 17.09 19.76
C GLY A 62 8.01 16.23 20.99
N GLY A 63 7.69 14.95 20.79
CA GLY A 63 7.42 14.02 21.90
C GLY A 63 8.63 13.78 22.79
N ARG A 64 9.83 13.66 22.21
CA ARG A 64 11.09 13.55 22.96
C ARG A 64 11.38 14.80 23.78
N ALA A 65 11.19 15.98 23.21
CA ALA A 65 11.41 17.24 23.90
C ALA A 65 10.47 17.44 25.09
N LEU A 66 9.19 17.04 24.93
CA LEU A 66 8.22 17.00 26.02
C LEU A 66 8.60 15.98 27.10
N SER A 67 9.10 14.81 26.71
CA SER A 67 9.50 13.76 27.65
C SER A 67 10.73 14.11 28.48
N ASP A 68 11.67 14.87 27.91
CA ASP A 68 12.94 15.20 28.54
C ASP A 68 12.96 16.59 29.21
N ASP A 69 11.82 17.29 29.19
CA ASP A 69 11.67 18.68 29.69
C ASP A 69 12.71 19.64 29.10
N SER A 70 13.16 19.37 27.87
CA SER A 70 14.20 20.14 27.17
C SER A 70 13.65 21.40 26.51
N GLY A 71 12.32 21.59 26.53
CA GLY A 71 11.61 22.73 25.98
C GLY A 71 11.52 22.69 24.45
N LEU A 72 10.38 23.14 23.93
CA LEU A 72 10.21 23.50 22.51
C LEU A 72 9.95 25.00 22.44
N SER A 73 10.32 25.65 21.33
CA SER A 73 9.80 26.98 21.05
C SER A 73 8.28 26.95 20.90
N GLU A 74 7.63 28.11 21.04
CA GLU A 74 6.16 28.21 20.86
C GLU A 74 5.72 27.73 19.47
N GLU A 75 6.54 27.98 18.45
CA GLU A 75 6.28 27.57 17.06
C GLU A 75 6.40 26.05 16.89
N GLU A 76 7.48 25.44 17.39
CA GLU A 76 7.69 23.99 17.34
C GLU A 76 6.60 23.25 18.12
N MET A 77 6.20 23.78 19.29
CA MET A 77 5.10 23.23 20.08
C MET A 77 3.77 23.32 19.32
N ALA A 78 3.46 24.47 18.71
CA ALA A 78 2.23 24.64 17.95
C ALA A 78 2.18 23.67 16.75
N ASN A 79 3.29 23.51 16.03
CA ASN A 79 3.40 22.58 14.91
C ASN A 79 3.21 21.13 15.35
N PHE A 80 3.90 20.70 16.41
CA PHE A 80 3.75 19.36 16.98
C PHE A 80 2.28 19.06 17.36
N MET A 81 1.64 20.00 18.06
CA MET A 81 0.25 19.85 18.51
C MET A 81 -0.73 19.78 17.33
N ASP A 82 -0.54 20.60 16.29
CA ASP A 82 -1.40 20.58 15.10
C ASP A 82 -1.26 19.28 14.31
N ILE A 83 -0.02 18.83 14.06
CA ILE A 83 0.25 17.55 13.40
C ILE A 83 -0.37 16.41 14.20
N ALA A 84 -0.15 16.37 15.52
CA ALA A 84 -0.68 15.32 16.38
C ALA A 84 -2.21 15.28 16.36
N ALA A 85 -2.88 16.43 16.53
CA ALA A 85 -4.34 16.50 16.53
C ALA A 85 -4.95 16.16 15.15
N ASN A 86 -4.29 16.55 14.05
CA ASN A 86 -4.73 16.18 12.70
C ASN A 86 -4.62 14.67 12.49
N ARG A 87 -3.47 14.09 12.79
CA ARG A 87 -3.18 12.68 12.53
C ARG A 87 -3.91 11.72 13.47
N ALA A 88 -4.16 12.14 14.71
CA ALA A 88 -5.05 11.42 15.60
C ALA A 88 -6.47 11.29 15.02
N ARG A 89 -7.02 12.35 14.40
CA ARG A 89 -8.34 12.26 13.74
C ARG A 89 -8.34 11.30 12.55
N VAL A 90 -7.27 11.30 11.75
CA VAL A 90 -7.10 10.35 10.63
C VAL A 90 -7.05 8.92 11.16
N PHE A 91 -6.24 8.69 12.19
CA PHE A 91 -6.13 7.40 12.86
C PHE A 91 -7.46 6.92 13.44
N THR A 92 -8.15 7.76 14.22
CA THR A 92 -9.49 7.45 14.77
C THR A 92 -10.49 7.10 13.67
N ALA A 93 -10.52 7.89 12.58
CA ALA A 93 -11.43 7.64 11.47
C ALA A 93 -11.14 6.30 10.76
N PHE A 94 -9.86 5.95 10.65
CA PHE A 94 -9.41 4.69 10.06
C PHE A 94 -9.80 3.49 10.94
N ILE A 95 -9.43 3.49 12.21
CA ILE A 95 -9.65 2.32 13.09
C ILE A 95 -11.10 2.11 13.49
N ASN A 96 -11.94 3.16 13.51
CA ASN A 96 -13.39 3.05 13.74
C ASN A 96 -14.18 2.67 12.47
N GLY A 97 -13.52 2.60 11.31
CA GLY A 97 -14.16 2.21 10.06
C GLY A 97 -15.15 3.24 9.50
N SER A 98 -15.04 4.51 9.91
CA SER A 98 -15.93 5.60 9.51
C SER A 98 -15.75 6.01 8.04
N SER A 99 -14.67 5.58 7.37
CA SER A 99 -14.50 5.72 5.93
C SER A 99 -15.35 4.67 5.20
N ARG A 100 -16.57 5.08 4.80
CA ARG A 100 -17.63 4.25 4.19
C ARG A 100 -17.26 3.40 2.96
N ASN A 101 -16.00 3.38 2.49
CA ASN A 101 -15.58 2.65 1.29
C ASN A 101 -14.38 1.71 1.46
N LEU A 102 -13.74 1.59 2.64
CA LEU A 102 -12.42 0.92 2.72
C LEU A 102 -12.10 0.19 4.04
N THR A 103 -13.07 -0.33 4.78
CA THR A 103 -12.74 -1.25 5.89
C THR A 103 -12.47 -2.63 5.33
N GLN A 104 -11.22 -2.88 4.94
CA GLN A 104 -10.74 -4.25 4.82
C GLN A 104 -10.89 -4.92 6.20
N GLU A 105 -11.43 -6.13 6.25
CA GLU A 105 -11.67 -6.92 7.47
C GLU A 105 -10.39 -7.14 8.32
N GLN A 106 -9.21 -6.80 7.79
CA GLN A 106 -7.89 -7.00 8.39
C GLN A 106 -7.00 -5.74 8.41
N ALA A 107 -7.54 -4.53 8.16
CA ALA A 107 -6.75 -3.29 8.19
C ALA A 107 -6.24 -2.96 9.61
N GLY A 108 -4.96 -2.64 9.81
CA GLY A 108 -4.41 -2.36 11.15
C GLY A 108 -4.10 -3.61 11.99
N ARG A 109 -4.01 -4.81 11.37
CA ARG A 109 -3.74 -6.07 12.06
C ARG A 109 -2.26 -6.20 12.45
N ASN A 110 -1.34 -5.85 11.55
CA ASN A 110 0.08 -5.81 11.86
C ASN A 110 0.36 -4.77 12.97
N MET A 111 -0.32 -3.62 12.93
CA MET A 111 -0.30 -2.66 14.03
C MET A 111 -0.70 -3.32 15.34
N LEU A 112 -1.87 -3.95 15.44
CA LEU A 112 -2.30 -4.62 16.68
C LEU A 112 -1.33 -5.71 17.13
N ILE A 113 -0.73 -6.47 16.22
CA ILE A 113 0.26 -7.50 16.58
C ILE A 113 1.53 -6.85 17.13
N GLU A 114 2.04 -5.82 16.45
CA GLU A 114 3.32 -5.19 16.78
C GLU A 114 3.21 -4.35 18.06
N LEU A 115 2.20 -3.47 18.18
CA LEU A 115 1.96 -2.66 19.38
C LEU A 115 1.87 -3.51 20.66
N ASN A 116 1.45 -4.77 20.54
CA ASN A 116 1.22 -5.68 21.66
C ASN A 116 2.35 -6.70 21.91
N ARG A 117 3.40 -6.77 21.07
CA ARG A 117 4.45 -7.81 21.18
C ARG A 117 5.89 -7.33 21.13
N THR A 118 6.21 -6.14 20.63
CA THR A 118 7.61 -5.73 20.56
C THR A 118 8.12 -5.30 21.94
N TYR A 119 9.06 -6.07 22.49
CA TYR A 119 9.86 -5.63 23.63
C TYR A 119 10.80 -4.52 23.17
N LEU A 120 10.45 -3.28 23.49
CA LEU A 120 11.33 -2.14 23.28
C LEU A 120 12.27 -2.00 24.48
N PRO A 121 13.57 -1.74 24.25
CA PRO A 121 14.49 -1.39 25.32
C PRO A 121 13.92 -0.22 26.13
N ARG A 122 13.80 -0.38 27.45
CA ARG A 122 13.20 0.64 28.33
C ARG A 122 13.93 1.99 28.31
N ASN A 123 15.17 2.01 27.83
CA ASN A 123 16.06 3.16 27.89
C ASN A 123 16.11 3.98 26.60
N ASP A 124 15.41 3.56 25.53
CA ASP A 124 15.26 4.37 24.32
C ASP A 124 13.90 5.10 24.30
N TYR A 125 13.75 6.06 23.38
CA TYR A 125 12.53 6.87 23.28
C TYR A 125 11.29 6.08 22.85
N ALA A 126 11.48 4.99 22.11
CA ALA A 126 10.39 4.08 21.78
C ALA A 126 9.90 3.36 23.05
N GLY A 127 10.80 2.94 23.94
CA GLY A 127 10.49 2.39 25.25
C GLY A 127 9.84 3.41 26.19
N LYS A 128 10.28 4.66 26.20
CA LYS A 128 9.69 5.75 26.99
C LYS A 128 8.24 6.05 26.56
N SER A 129 8.00 6.25 25.26
CA SER A 129 6.65 6.50 24.72
C SER A 129 5.72 5.31 24.97
N ALA A 130 6.22 4.07 24.83
CA ALA A 130 5.45 2.87 25.17
C ALA A 130 5.03 2.83 26.65
N GLN A 131 5.92 3.20 27.57
CA GLN A 131 5.59 3.27 29.00
C GLN A 131 4.54 4.34 29.29
N ALA A 132 4.61 5.49 28.63
CA ALA A 132 3.62 6.55 28.76
C ALA A 132 2.22 6.06 28.32
N VAL A 133 2.13 5.43 27.15
CA VAL A 133 0.88 4.84 26.65
C VAL A 133 0.37 3.69 27.53
N ASP A 134 1.25 2.81 28.01
CA ASP A 134 0.87 1.77 28.98
C ASP A 134 0.34 2.35 30.29
N GLY A 135 0.90 3.48 30.75
CA GLY A 135 0.39 4.22 31.91
C GLY A 135 -1.03 4.73 31.67
N LEU A 136 -1.29 5.33 30.50
CA LEU A 136 -2.63 5.77 30.09
C LEU A 136 -3.60 4.59 30.03
N LEU A 137 -3.22 3.49 29.36
CA LEU A 137 -4.03 2.27 29.25
C LEU A 137 -4.37 1.68 30.62
N ARG A 138 -3.39 1.58 31.53
CA ARG A 138 -3.62 1.07 32.89
C ARG A 138 -4.58 1.96 33.68
N SER A 139 -4.45 3.28 33.54
CA SER A 139 -5.31 4.23 34.25
C SER A 139 -6.77 4.20 33.77
N LYS A 140 -7.02 3.91 32.49
CA LYS A 140 -8.35 4.00 31.86
C LYS A 140 -9.02 2.64 31.64
N PHE A 141 -8.25 1.63 31.26
CA PHE A 141 -8.73 0.34 30.79
C PHE A 141 -8.22 -0.84 31.63
N ARG A 142 -7.52 -0.57 32.75
CA ARG A 142 -7.06 -1.56 33.73
C ARG A 142 -6.10 -2.63 33.16
N GLY A 143 -5.32 -2.28 32.14
CA GLY A 143 -4.23 -3.12 31.65
C GLY A 143 -3.27 -2.35 30.74
N SER A 144 -2.06 -2.90 30.50
CA SER A 144 -1.17 -2.45 29.42
C SER A 144 -1.67 -2.90 28.04
N ALA A 145 -1.02 -2.44 26.97
CA ALA A 145 -1.32 -2.89 25.60
C ALA A 145 -1.29 -4.42 25.49
N ALA A 146 -0.22 -5.05 25.97
CA ALA A 146 -0.07 -6.51 25.98
C ALA A 146 -1.12 -7.25 26.84
N GLU A 147 -1.50 -6.69 28.00
CA GLU A 147 -2.53 -7.28 28.87
C GLU A 147 -3.92 -7.20 28.24
N ILE A 148 -4.24 -6.09 27.57
CA ILE A 148 -5.50 -5.92 26.82
C ILE A 148 -5.56 -6.91 25.65
N ALA A 149 -4.47 -7.03 24.89
CA ALA A 149 -4.38 -7.90 23.72
C ALA A 149 -4.40 -9.40 24.03
N SER A 150 -4.00 -9.79 25.25
CA SER A 150 -4.00 -11.18 25.72
C SER A 150 -5.26 -11.57 26.48
N HIS A 151 -6.18 -10.62 26.71
CA HIS A 151 -7.39 -10.87 27.46
C HIS A 151 -8.42 -11.63 26.61
N PRO A 152 -8.93 -12.79 27.06
CA PRO A 152 -9.76 -13.69 26.23
C PRO A 152 -11.14 -13.12 25.87
N TYR A 153 -11.55 -12.01 26.49
CA TYR A 153 -12.83 -11.33 26.23
C TYR A 153 -12.67 -10.02 25.45
N VAL A 154 -11.44 -9.62 25.10
CA VAL A 154 -11.20 -8.43 24.28
C VAL A 154 -11.14 -8.86 22.81
N THR A 155 -12.11 -8.42 22.03
CA THR A 155 -12.14 -8.64 20.57
C THR A 155 -11.27 -7.63 19.84
N ASP A 156 -10.96 -7.89 18.56
CA ASP A 156 -10.27 -6.91 17.69
C ASP A 156 -11.01 -5.57 17.67
N ASP A 157 -12.35 -5.59 17.65
CA ASP A 157 -13.20 -4.39 17.70
C ASP A 157 -13.05 -3.64 19.02
N ASN A 158 -12.93 -4.36 20.14
CA ASN A 158 -12.68 -3.73 21.44
C ASN A 158 -11.30 -3.09 21.49
N CYS A 159 -10.27 -3.74 20.96
CA CYS A 159 -8.92 -3.17 20.85
C CYS A 159 -8.94 -1.88 20.02
N ARG A 160 -9.61 -1.89 18.86
CA ARG A 160 -9.75 -0.70 17.99
C ARG A 160 -10.44 0.45 18.70
N ALA A 161 -11.55 0.18 19.39
CA ALA A 161 -12.28 1.20 20.13
C ALA A 161 -11.44 1.83 21.25
N ILE A 162 -10.62 1.03 21.96
CA ILE A 162 -9.69 1.53 22.98
C ILE A 162 -8.65 2.48 22.37
N TRP A 163 -8.02 2.07 21.27
CA TRP A 163 -7.02 2.91 20.58
C TRP A 163 -7.64 4.19 20.01
N ALA A 164 -8.87 4.15 19.50
CA ALA A 164 -9.61 5.32 19.04
C ALA A 164 -9.89 6.30 20.17
N GLN A 165 -10.42 5.78 21.28
CA GLN A 165 -10.70 6.59 22.45
C GLN A 165 -9.42 7.25 23.00
N LEU A 166 -8.30 6.51 23.01
CA LEU A 166 -7.02 7.07 23.42
C LEU A 166 -6.54 8.16 22.48
N ALA A 167 -6.59 7.96 21.16
CA ALA A 167 -6.15 8.96 20.19
C ALA A 167 -6.99 10.24 20.26
N ASP A 168 -8.29 10.12 20.53
CA ASP A 168 -9.18 11.27 20.70
C ASP A 168 -8.90 12.06 21.99
N GLN A 169 -8.53 11.37 23.08
CA GLN A 169 -8.30 12.00 24.39
C GLN A 169 -6.86 12.46 24.61
N TYR A 170 -5.90 11.77 23.99
CA TYR A 170 -4.46 11.92 24.18
C TYR A 170 -3.73 11.91 22.82
N PRO A 171 -4.06 12.83 21.91
CA PRO A 171 -3.55 12.81 20.54
C PRO A 171 -2.02 12.87 20.49
N ASN A 172 -1.40 13.65 21.37
CA ASN A 172 0.05 13.85 21.37
C ASN A 172 0.81 12.58 21.78
N GLU A 173 0.38 11.96 22.88
CA GLU A 173 1.00 10.76 23.42
C GLU A 173 0.83 9.58 22.45
N ILE A 174 -0.34 9.45 21.83
CA ILE A 174 -0.61 8.37 20.88
C ILE A 174 0.12 8.61 19.56
N MET A 175 0.16 9.83 19.02
CA MET A 175 0.89 10.10 17.78
C MET A 175 2.40 10.03 17.95
N TRP A 176 2.94 10.48 19.10
CA TRP A 176 4.36 10.28 19.42
C TRP A 176 4.68 8.78 19.52
N TYR A 177 3.85 8.02 20.24
CA TYR A 177 4.01 6.57 20.34
C TYR A 177 3.99 5.89 18.98
N LEU A 178 2.99 6.16 18.13
CA LEU A 178 2.94 5.59 16.79
C LEU A 178 4.20 5.97 16.00
N ALA A 179 4.61 7.24 15.99
CA ALA A 179 5.78 7.71 15.25
C ALA A 179 7.08 7.02 15.67
N GLU A 180 7.32 6.83 16.98
CA GLU A 180 8.47 6.08 17.50
C GLU A 180 8.40 4.58 17.18
N ARG A 181 7.20 4.02 17.07
CA ARG A 181 6.98 2.59 16.84
C ARG A 181 7.11 2.19 15.37
N LEU A 182 6.97 3.13 14.44
CA LEU A 182 7.15 2.92 13.00
C LEU A 182 8.55 2.38 12.65
N VAL A 183 9.61 2.93 13.25
CA VAL A 183 10.99 2.53 12.92
C VAL A 183 11.28 1.09 13.36
N PRO A 184 11.03 0.68 14.62
CA PRO A 184 11.16 -0.71 15.03
C PRO A 184 10.26 -1.68 14.24
N SER A 185 9.07 -1.25 13.81
CA SER A 185 8.18 -2.07 12.97
C SER A 185 8.82 -2.40 11.63
N GLN A 186 9.28 -1.38 10.90
CA GLN A 186 9.93 -1.60 9.60
C GLN A 186 11.20 -2.44 9.74
N GLN A 187 11.98 -2.20 10.80
CA GLN A 187 13.16 -3.02 11.12
C GLN A 187 12.78 -4.48 11.40
N PHE A 188 11.67 -4.72 12.10
CA PHE A 188 11.18 -6.06 12.35
C PHE A 188 10.84 -6.78 11.03
N GLN A 189 10.04 -6.17 10.15
CA GLN A 189 9.73 -6.76 8.85
C GLN A 189 11.00 -7.00 8.01
N GLN A 190 11.94 -6.06 8.03
CA GLN A 190 13.24 -6.22 7.36
C GLN A 190 14.08 -7.37 7.92
N GLN A 191 14.06 -7.58 9.24
CA GLN A 191 14.76 -8.69 9.88
C GLN A 191 14.11 -10.04 9.57
N GLN A 192 12.78 -10.09 9.50
CA GLN A 192 12.03 -11.32 9.27
C GLN A 192 11.99 -11.73 7.79
N PHE A 193 11.82 -10.78 6.88
CA PHE A 193 11.52 -11.03 5.45
C PHE A 193 12.50 -10.35 4.49
N GLY A 194 13.63 -9.83 4.98
CA GLY A 194 14.61 -9.10 4.16
C GLY A 194 15.25 -9.96 3.05
N ALA A 195 15.38 -11.27 3.28
CA ALA A 195 15.89 -12.20 2.28
C ALA A 195 14.88 -12.38 1.13
N GLU A 196 13.59 -12.51 1.47
CA GLU A 196 12.48 -12.64 0.54
C GLU A 196 12.30 -11.36 -0.28
N LEU A 197 12.41 -10.18 0.34
CA LEU A 197 12.42 -8.90 -0.38
C LEU A 197 13.57 -8.81 -1.38
N SER A 198 14.78 -9.21 -0.99
CA SER A 198 15.94 -9.20 -1.88
C SER A 198 15.77 -10.17 -3.05
N ARG A 199 15.27 -11.38 -2.79
CA ARG A 199 14.94 -12.38 -3.82
C ARG A 199 13.87 -11.86 -4.78
N ALA A 200 12.81 -11.24 -4.25
CA ALA A 200 11.72 -10.70 -5.06
C ALA A 200 12.19 -9.53 -5.94
N LYS A 201 13.01 -8.62 -5.40
CA LYS A 201 13.65 -7.55 -6.20
C LYS A 201 14.49 -8.09 -7.34
N LEU A 202 15.26 -9.17 -7.12
CA LEU A 202 16.02 -9.79 -8.20
C LEU A 202 15.10 -10.36 -9.28
N GLY A 203 14.08 -11.14 -8.90
CA GLY A 203 13.12 -11.73 -9.82
C GLY A 203 12.38 -10.69 -10.67
N VAL A 204 11.81 -9.67 -10.01
CA VAL A 204 11.12 -8.56 -10.70
C VAL A 204 12.07 -7.77 -11.60
N GLY A 205 13.32 -7.55 -11.16
CA GLY A 205 14.34 -6.89 -11.97
C GLY A 205 14.67 -7.66 -13.25
N THR A 206 14.85 -8.98 -13.15
CA THR A 206 15.06 -9.85 -14.31
C THR A 206 13.84 -9.89 -15.22
N LEU A 207 12.64 -9.89 -14.67
CA LEU A 207 11.41 -9.81 -15.45
C LEU A 207 11.36 -8.50 -16.27
N ILE A 208 11.55 -7.35 -15.61
CA ILE A 208 11.52 -6.02 -16.24
C ILE A 208 12.46 -5.95 -17.46
N ASP A 209 13.66 -6.53 -17.37
CA ASP A 209 14.62 -6.57 -18.47
C ASP A 209 14.15 -7.38 -19.69
N ASN A 210 13.29 -8.38 -19.46
CA ASN A 210 12.84 -9.33 -20.47
C ASN A 210 11.47 -9.00 -21.07
N LEU A 211 10.75 -8.01 -20.54
CA LEU A 211 9.41 -7.63 -21.01
C LEU A 211 9.41 -6.78 -22.29
N GLY A 212 10.58 -6.38 -22.81
CA GLY A 212 10.68 -5.56 -24.02
C GLY A 212 10.13 -4.14 -23.84
N LEU A 213 10.15 -3.62 -22.61
CA LEU A 213 9.75 -2.26 -22.29
C LEU A 213 10.71 -1.25 -22.95
N PRO A 214 10.23 -0.06 -23.35
CA PRO A 214 11.11 1.03 -23.77
C PRO A 214 12.13 1.39 -22.67
N ASP A 215 13.31 1.85 -23.09
CA ASP A 215 14.45 2.06 -22.20
C ASP A 215 14.13 3.01 -21.03
N GLU A 216 13.43 4.11 -21.30
CA GLU A 216 13.02 5.06 -20.27
C GLU A 216 12.11 4.39 -19.22
N THR A 217 11.05 3.71 -19.66
CA THR A 217 10.12 3.00 -18.77
C THR A 217 10.84 1.91 -17.96
N ARG A 218 11.76 1.19 -18.59
CA ARG A 218 12.58 0.17 -17.94
C ARG A 218 13.46 0.76 -16.84
N LEU A 219 14.14 1.88 -17.11
CA LEU A 219 14.99 2.57 -16.13
C LEU A 219 14.19 3.12 -14.95
N GLN A 220 13.02 3.70 -15.22
CA GLN A 220 12.10 4.20 -14.19
C GLN A 220 11.63 3.07 -13.26
N ALA A 221 11.19 1.94 -13.84
CA ALA A 221 10.76 0.77 -13.07
C ALA A 221 11.91 0.20 -12.21
N ARG A 222 13.15 0.19 -12.74
CA ARG A 222 14.36 -0.22 -11.99
C ARG A 222 14.66 0.70 -10.82
N GLU A 223 14.53 2.02 -10.99
CA GLU A 223 14.76 2.98 -9.90
C GLU A 223 13.75 2.79 -8.76
N LYS A 224 12.45 2.65 -9.09
CA LYS A 224 11.40 2.34 -8.10
C LYS A 224 11.69 1.05 -7.34
N LEU A 225 12.09 0.00 -8.06
CA LEU A 225 12.41 -1.30 -7.48
C LEU A 225 13.57 -1.23 -6.48
N GLN A 226 14.59 -0.43 -6.78
CA GLN A 226 15.73 -0.23 -5.88
C GLN A 226 15.29 0.46 -4.59
N LEU A 227 14.46 1.49 -4.70
CA LEU A 227 13.96 2.29 -3.58
C LEU A 227 12.91 1.56 -2.72
N ALA A 228 12.22 0.56 -3.27
CA ALA A 228 11.15 -0.13 -2.58
C ALA A 228 11.59 -0.76 -1.24
N CYS A 229 10.85 -0.54 -0.15
CA CYS A 229 11.18 -1.02 1.19
C CYS A 229 9.93 -1.50 1.96
N PHE A 230 10.08 -2.03 3.17
CA PHE A 230 8.90 -2.42 3.97
C PHE A 230 8.11 -1.20 4.48
N SER A 231 6.80 -1.38 4.67
CA SER A 231 5.93 -0.45 5.40
C SER A 231 6.20 -0.50 6.92
N VAL A 232 5.66 0.47 7.64
CA VAL A 232 5.94 0.80 9.07
C VAL A 232 4.75 0.55 10.01
N PHE A 233 3.54 0.39 9.48
CA PHE A 233 2.32 -0.21 10.04
C PHE A 233 1.38 -0.43 8.84
N ASP A 234 0.38 -1.32 8.92
CA ASP A 234 -0.43 -1.75 7.76
C ASP A 234 -0.80 -0.61 6.77
N HIS A 235 -0.85 -0.92 5.46
CA HIS A 235 -1.31 0.06 4.46
C HIS A 235 -2.74 0.56 4.77
N ALA A 236 -2.88 1.84 5.10
CA ALA A 236 -4.14 2.41 5.60
C ALA A 236 -5.17 2.84 4.52
N PHE A 237 -4.90 2.70 3.22
CA PHE A 237 -5.78 3.24 2.19
C PHE A 237 -5.68 2.50 0.87
N GLY A 238 -6.81 2.34 0.18
CA GLY A 238 -6.89 2.00 -1.25
C GLY A 238 -6.42 0.62 -1.68
N GLY A 239 -5.99 -0.24 -0.76
CA GLY A 239 -5.70 -1.64 -1.06
C GLY A 239 -6.99 -2.34 -1.51
N VAL A 240 -6.99 -2.85 -2.74
CA VAL A 240 -8.07 -3.66 -3.27
C VAL A 240 -7.84 -5.08 -2.76
N THR A 241 -8.75 -5.58 -1.92
CA THR A 241 -8.87 -7.03 -1.78
C THR A 241 -9.53 -7.59 -3.02
N PHE A 242 -8.89 -8.59 -3.63
CA PHE A 242 -9.62 -9.68 -4.22
C PHE A 242 -9.29 -10.93 -3.40
N HIS A 243 -10.30 -11.46 -2.71
CA HIS A 243 -10.34 -12.78 -2.04
C HIS A 243 -9.08 -13.30 -1.31
N ASP A 244 -9.18 -13.47 0.02
CA ASP A 244 -8.38 -14.38 0.89
C ASP A 244 -6.83 -14.33 0.84
N ASP A 245 -6.27 -13.55 -0.08
CA ASP A 245 -4.85 -13.39 -0.31
C ASP A 245 -4.36 -12.21 0.52
N ARG A 246 -3.90 -12.56 1.72
CA ARG A 246 -3.48 -11.70 2.83
C ARG A 246 -2.23 -10.85 2.52
N SER A 247 -2.22 -10.09 1.42
CA SER A 247 -1.20 -9.08 1.07
C SER A 247 -1.85 -7.88 0.38
N TYR A 248 -1.29 -6.69 0.59
CA TYR A 248 -1.83 -5.45 0.04
C TYR A 248 -0.70 -4.53 -0.42
N GLY A 249 -0.82 -4.05 -1.64
CA GLY A 249 -0.04 -2.94 -2.18
C GLY A 249 -0.87 -1.67 -2.17
N ASP A 250 -0.19 -0.53 -2.06
CA ASP A 250 -0.86 0.76 -2.23
C ASP A 250 -1.00 1.08 -3.72
N TYR A 251 -2.17 0.74 -4.26
CA TYR A 251 -2.54 0.96 -5.65
C TYR A 251 -3.05 2.38 -5.93
N THR A 252 -3.34 3.16 -4.88
CA THR A 252 -3.96 4.49 -4.97
C THR A 252 -3.02 5.63 -4.65
N ALA A 253 -1.83 5.42 -4.09
CA ALA A 253 -1.02 6.54 -3.62
C ALA A 253 0.48 6.36 -3.71
N SER A 254 0.90 5.42 -4.55
CA SER A 254 2.26 5.39 -5.03
C SER A 254 3.28 5.21 -3.91
N THR A 255 3.15 4.14 -3.12
CA THR A 255 4.20 3.81 -2.16
C THR A 255 5.19 2.87 -2.81
N LEU A 256 6.47 3.20 -2.67
CA LEU A 256 7.55 2.24 -2.83
C LEU A 256 7.63 1.38 -1.57
N ARG A 257 6.48 1.02 -0.97
CA ARG A 257 6.41 0.30 0.29
C ARG A 257 5.63 -0.99 0.11
N VAL A 258 6.17 -2.07 0.66
CA VAL A 258 5.59 -3.41 0.64
C VAL A 258 5.25 -3.87 2.05
N GLU A 259 4.21 -4.69 2.17
CA GLU A 259 3.73 -5.19 3.45
C GLU A 259 3.60 -6.72 3.41
N VAL A 260 4.01 -7.38 4.50
CA VAL A 260 3.70 -8.79 4.75
C VAL A 260 2.72 -8.87 5.92
N LYS A 261 1.53 -9.42 5.70
CA LYS A 261 0.55 -9.57 6.79
C LYS A 261 0.84 -10.78 7.65
N MET A 262 0.82 -10.55 8.96
CA MET A 262 0.84 -11.60 9.96
C MET A 262 -0.56 -12.18 10.15
N GLU A 263 -0.64 -13.49 10.35
CA GLU A 263 -1.87 -14.22 10.63
C GLU A 263 -2.06 -14.41 12.13
N GLY A 264 -3.11 -15.11 12.57
CA GLY A 264 -3.35 -15.35 14.00
C GLY A 264 -3.79 -14.10 14.79
N SER A 265 -3.88 -14.19 16.11
CA SER A 265 -4.32 -13.06 16.95
C SER A 265 -3.13 -12.20 17.41
N PRO A 266 -3.34 -10.97 17.91
CA PRO A 266 -2.29 -10.20 18.58
C PRO A 266 -1.55 -11.00 19.68
N ALA A 267 -2.26 -11.87 20.41
CA ALA A 267 -1.67 -12.76 21.42
C ALA A 267 -0.83 -13.91 20.81
N SER A 268 -1.25 -14.43 19.66
CA SER A 268 -0.61 -15.55 18.96
C SER A 268 -0.55 -15.29 17.44
N PRO A 269 0.32 -14.38 16.99
CA PRO A 269 0.51 -14.11 15.60
C PRO A 269 1.24 -15.30 14.97
N GLN A 270 0.89 -15.56 13.73
CA GLN A 270 1.45 -16.60 12.91
C GLN A 270 2.14 -15.94 11.73
N MET A 271 3.45 -16.16 11.63
CA MET A 271 4.21 -15.68 10.48
C MET A 271 3.80 -16.47 9.24
N PRO A 272 3.60 -15.82 8.08
CA PRO A 272 3.47 -16.55 6.84
C PRO A 272 4.74 -17.36 6.58
N SER A 273 4.62 -18.45 5.83
CA SER A 273 5.79 -19.18 5.33
C SER A 273 6.64 -18.28 4.44
N THR A 274 7.95 -18.53 4.38
CA THR A 274 8.89 -17.84 3.47
C THR A 274 8.37 -17.77 2.04
N GLU A 275 7.81 -18.87 1.51
CA GLU A 275 7.28 -18.88 0.15
C GLU A 275 6.05 -17.97 0.02
N ARG A 276 5.14 -17.98 0.99
CA ARG A 276 3.97 -17.11 0.98
C ARG A 276 4.35 -15.63 1.07
N ALA A 277 5.33 -15.31 1.91
CA ALA A 277 5.87 -13.95 2.04
C ALA A 277 6.57 -13.50 0.75
N TYR A 278 7.39 -14.37 0.14
CA TYR A 278 8.03 -14.10 -1.15
C TYR A 278 7.02 -13.80 -2.25
N GLU A 279 6.00 -14.66 -2.42
CA GLU A 279 4.95 -14.48 -3.43
C GLU A 279 4.18 -13.17 -3.25
N ALA A 280 3.87 -12.81 -1.99
CA ALA A 280 3.21 -11.55 -1.65
C ALA A 280 4.10 -10.34 -1.93
N ILE A 281 5.34 -10.34 -1.44
CA ILE A 281 6.29 -9.24 -1.65
C ILE A 281 6.51 -9.02 -3.14
N GLN A 282 6.67 -10.09 -3.91
CA GLN A 282 6.91 -10.00 -5.35
C GLN A 282 5.70 -9.40 -6.09
N HIS A 283 4.48 -9.80 -5.71
CA HIS A 283 3.24 -9.21 -6.22
C HIS A 283 3.19 -7.69 -5.92
N GLU A 284 3.48 -7.28 -4.69
CA GLU A 284 3.44 -5.85 -4.35
C GLU A 284 4.58 -5.04 -4.98
N LEU A 285 5.76 -5.65 -5.17
CA LEU A 285 6.84 -5.00 -5.91
C LEU A 285 6.43 -4.74 -7.35
N LEU A 286 5.73 -5.68 -8.01
CA LEU A 286 5.23 -5.49 -9.38
C LEU A 286 4.27 -4.30 -9.45
N HIS A 287 3.41 -4.12 -8.46
CA HIS A 287 2.56 -2.94 -8.35
C HIS A 287 3.37 -1.67 -8.10
N ALA A 288 4.36 -1.72 -7.20
CA ALA A 288 5.22 -0.57 -6.87
C ALA A 288 6.00 -0.05 -8.09
N VAL A 289 6.50 -0.94 -8.96
CA VAL A 289 7.28 -0.57 -10.15
C VAL A 289 6.42 -0.16 -11.35
N SER A 290 5.11 -0.42 -11.29
CA SER A 290 4.19 -0.03 -12.34
C SER A 290 3.97 1.49 -12.37
N ALA A 291 3.15 1.97 -13.31
CA ALA A 291 2.87 3.40 -13.42
C ALA A 291 2.08 3.92 -12.21
N GLN A 292 2.53 5.06 -11.70
CA GLN A 292 2.17 5.66 -10.41
C GLN A 292 2.30 7.19 -10.51
N ASP A 293 1.40 7.94 -9.86
CA ASP A 293 1.39 9.42 -9.79
C ASP A 293 1.38 9.92 -8.34
N VAL A 294 1.83 11.15 -8.10
CA VAL A 294 2.03 11.77 -6.78
C VAL A 294 0.70 12.04 -6.05
N ASP A 295 -0.36 12.40 -6.79
CA ASP A 295 -1.67 12.78 -6.22
C ASP A 295 -2.64 11.59 -6.07
N GLY A 296 -2.12 10.37 -6.20
CA GLY A 296 -2.89 9.15 -6.14
C GLY A 296 -3.72 8.81 -7.39
N ASN A 297 -3.66 9.65 -8.43
CA ASN A 297 -4.24 9.33 -9.73
C ASN A 297 -3.29 8.42 -10.52
N ARG A 298 -3.37 7.09 -10.33
CA ARG A 298 -2.52 6.15 -11.08
C ARG A 298 -2.63 6.39 -12.60
N SER A 299 -1.50 6.72 -13.25
CA SER A 299 -1.33 6.60 -14.69
C SER A 299 -1.09 5.11 -15.00
N GLY A 300 -1.58 4.59 -16.12
CA GLY A 300 -1.68 3.13 -16.38
C GLY A 300 -3.02 2.54 -15.96
N LEU A 301 -3.09 1.23 -15.70
CA LEU A 301 -4.33 0.53 -15.33
C LEU A 301 -4.82 1.01 -13.94
N SER A 302 -5.55 2.13 -13.93
CA SER A 302 -6.15 2.76 -12.75
C SER A 302 -7.09 1.79 -12.02
N ILE A 303 -7.08 1.85 -10.70
CA ILE A 303 -7.98 1.06 -9.85
C ILE A 303 -9.17 1.88 -9.32
N ASP A 304 -9.14 3.20 -9.50
CA ASP A 304 -10.12 4.11 -8.93
C ASP A 304 -11.37 4.19 -9.81
N ASN A 305 -12.55 4.02 -9.18
CA ASN A 305 -13.89 4.15 -9.78
C ASN A 305 -14.24 3.19 -10.95
N HIS A 306 -13.32 2.34 -11.41
CA HIS A 306 -13.52 1.49 -12.59
C HIS A 306 -13.21 0.00 -12.34
N ASN A 307 -14.27 -0.80 -12.16
CA ASN A 307 -14.18 -2.23 -11.86
C ASN A 307 -13.40 -3.05 -12.92
N LEU A 308 -13.39 -2.62 -14.18
CA LEU A 308 -12.66 -3.30 -15.26
C LEU A 308 -11.14 -3.09 -15.12
N LEU A 309 -10.69 -1.84 -15.11
CA LEU A 309 -9.26 -1.52 -15.06
C LEU A 309 -8.58 -2.08 -13.81
N ARG A 310 -9.29 -2.06 -12.67
CA ARG A 310 -8.87 -2.72 -11.44
C ARG A 310 -8.61 -4.22 -11.60
N LYS A 311 -9.57 -4.94 -12.22
CA LYS A 311 -9.42 -6.39 -12.46
C LYS A 311 -8.27 -6.68 -13.42
N VAL A 312 -8.11 -5.87 -14.46
CA VAL A 312 -7.02 -6.04 -15.43
C VAL A 312 -5.67 -5.77 -14.78
N ASN A 313 -5.58 -4.77 -13.90
CA ASN A 313 -4.37 -4.47 -13.15
C ASN A 313 -3.89 -5.69 -12.34
N GLU A 314 -4.76 -6.21 -11.47
CA GLU A 314 -4.46 -7.40 -10.66
C GLU A 314 -4.15 -8.63 -11.52
N ALA A 315 -4.88 -8.82 -12.63
CA ALA A 315 -4.63 -9.93 -13.54
C ALA A 315 -3.22 -9.86 -14.15
N VAL A 316 -2.80 -8.68 -14.60
CA VAL A 316 -1.47 -8.46 -15.18
C VAL A 316 -0.40 -8.65 -14.11
N THR A 317 -0.57 -8.05 -12.93
CA THR A 317 0.36 -8.23 -11.80
C THR A 317 0.52 -9.70 -11.46
N GLU A 318 -0.58 -10.44 -11.30
CA GLU A 318 -0.53 -11.83 -10.88
C GLU A 318 0.02 -12.75 -11.99
N PHE A 319 -0.26 -12.47 -13.27
CA PHE A 319 0.39 -13.13 -14.39
C PHE A 319 1.92 -12.93 -14.35
N LEU A 320 2.38 -11.69 -14.20
CA LEU A 320 3.80 -11.35 -14.10
C LEU A 320 4.46 -11.96 -12.85
N ASN A 321 3.70 -12.05 -11.76
CA ASN A 321 4.11 -12.69 -10.52
C ASN A 321 4.41 -14.17 -10.75
N GLN A 322 3.45 -14.90 -11.32
CA GLN A 322 3.56 -16.33 -11.63
C GLN A 322 4.61 -16.61 -12.70
N LEU A 323 4.77 -15.73 -13.68
CA LEU A 323 5.82 -15.83 -14.70
C LEU A 323 7.21 -15.78 -14.07
N THR A 324 7.46 -14.83 -13.17
CA THR A 324 8.74 -14.69 -12.47
C THR A 324 9.03 -15.89 -11.55
N GLN A 325 7.98 -16.50 -10.97
CA GLN A 325 8.08 -17.71 -10.16
C GLN A 325 8.29 -18.99 -11.00
N GLY A 326 8.22 -18.90 -12.33
CA GLY A 326 8.26 -20.06 -13.23
C GLY A 326 7.01 -20.94 -13.18
N LYS A 327 5.95 -20.48 -12.49
CA LYS A 327 4.62 -21.10 -12.48
C LYS A 327 3.92 -20.94 -13.82
N ILE A 328 4.27 -19.88 -14.55
CA ILE A 328 3.96 -19.69 -15.96
C ILE A 328 5.25 -19.76 -16.75
N ARG A 329 5.27 -20.60 -17.79
CA ARG A 329 6.34 -20.58 -18.80
C ARG A 329 5.77 -20.13 -20.14
N LEU A 330 6.46 -19.18 -20.75
CA LEU A 330 6.17 -18.71 -22.10
C LEU A 330 7.00 -19.53 -23.08
N HIS A 331 6.34 -20.28 -23.97
CA HIS A 331 7.02 -21.08 -24.99
C HIS A 331 6.28 -20.95 -26.32
N GLU A 332 6.95 -20.44 -27.35
CA GLU A 332 6.49 -20.48 -28.75
C GLU A 332 5.00 -20.07 -28.94
N GLY A 333 4.57 -18.98 -28.31
CA GLY A 333 3.19 -18.49 -28.41
C GLY A 333 2.17 -19.29 -27.59
N ARG A 334 2.62 -20.02 -26.57
CA ARG A 334 1.77 -20.74 -25.62
C ARG A 334 2.18 -20.50 -24.18
N THR A 335 1.18 -20.44 -23.32
CA THR A 335 1.34 -20.34 -21.88
C THR A 335 1.17 -21.73 -21.25
N LEU A 336 2.19 -22.19 -20.52
CA LEU A 336 2.11 -23.42 -19.73
C LEU A 336 2.01 -23.07 -18.24
N ALA A 337 0.83 -23.26 -17.65
CA ALA A 337 0.64 -23.19 -16.20
C ALA A 337 1.17 -24.49 -15.55
N THR A 338 2.04 -24.35 -14.55
CA THR A 338 2.70 -25.48 -13.87
C THR A 338 2.26 -25.67 -12.42
N GLY A 339 1.26 -24.92 -11.94
CA GLY A 339 0.71 -25.08 -10.59
C GLY A 339 -0.64 -24.38 -10.37
N ASP A 340 -1.34 -24.78 -9.30
CA ASP A 340 -2.56 -24.13 -8.80
C ASP A 340 -2.22 -22.71 -8.32
N SER A 341 -2.88 -21.72 -8.92
CA SER A 341 -2.77 -20.33 -8.51
C SER A 341 -3.93 -19.94 -7.59
N ARG A 342 -3.66 -18.98 -6.71
CA ARG A 342 -4.57 -18.45 -5.69
C ARG A 342 -5.85 -17.82 -6.30
N GLY A 343 -6.69 -17.18 -5.49
CA GLY A 343 -8.09 -16.77 -5.77
C GLY A 343 -8.39 -15.88 -7.00
N TYR A 344 -7.43 -15.71 -7.91
CA TYR A 344 -7.51 -15.04 -9.21
C TYR A 344 -7.66 -16.00 -10.40
N GLY A 345 -7.98 -17.28 -10.14
CA GLY A 345 -8.13 -18.35 -11.16
C GLY A 345 -9.09 -18.03 -12.32
N ASN A 346 -9.86 -16.94 -12.23
CA ASN A 346 -10.80 -16.51 -13.27
C ASN A 346 -10.21 -15.46 -14.24
N ILE A 347 -9.10 -14.80 -13.88
CA ILE A 347 -8.57 -13.63 -14.62
C ILE A 347 -7.15 -13.85 -15.17
N VAL A 348 -6.29 -14.61 -14.49
CA VAL A 348 -4.95 -14.96 -15.02
C VAL A 348 -5.05 -15.73 -16.35
N PRO A 349 -5.97 -16.71 -16.52
CA PRO A 349 -6.14 -17.40 -17.80
C PRO A 349 -6.46 -16.46 -18.96
N LYS A 350 -7.16 -15.34 -18.73
CA LYS A 350 -7.43 -14.33 -19.78
C LYS A 350 -6.17 -13.60 -20.22
N VAL A 351 -5.25 -13.32 -19.31
CA VAL A 351 -3.95 -12.72 -19.68
C VAL A 351 -3.12 -13.72 -20.48
N CYS A 352 -3.12 -15.00 -20.09
CA CYS A 352 -2.49 -16.08 -20.84
C CYS A 352 -3.08 -16.25 -22.24
N GLU A 353 -4.42 -16.26 -22.36
CA GLU A 353 -5.11 -16.33 -23.65
C GLU A 353 -4.76 -15.13 -24.53
N LEU A 354 -4.68 -13.92 -23.96
CA LEU A 354 -4.25 -12.73 -24.68
C LEU A 354 -2.80 -12.85 -25.17
N TYR A 355 -1.89 -13.37 -24.35
CA TYR A 355 -0.49 -13.65 -24.74
C TYR A 355 -0.44 -14.61 -25.93
N ASP A 356 -1.19 -15.71 -25.87
CA ASP A 356 -1.17 -16.79 -26.86
C ASP A 356 -1.86 -16.38 -28.17
N SER A 357 -2.98 -15.66 -28.09
CA SER A 357 -3.84 -15.35 -29.24
C SER A 357 -3.56 -14.01 -29.89
N ASN A 358 -3.00 -13.03 -29.15
CA ASN A 358 -2.80 -11.67 -29.63
C ASN A 358 -1.66 -10.96 -28.89
N PHE A 359 -0.42 -11.40 -29.17
CA PHE A 359 0.78 -10.89 -28.52
C PHE A 359 0.92 -9.35 -28.57
N ALA A 360 0.52 -8.70 -29.68
CA ALA A 360 0.56 -7.25 -29.79
C ALA A 360 -0.37 -6.55 -28.79
N ALA A 361 -1.57 -7.10 -28.57
CA ALA A 361 -2.50 -6.59 -27.56
C ALA A 361 -2.01 -6.85 -26.12
N TRP A 362 -1.39 -8.01 -25.88
CA TRP A 362 -0.70 -8.29 -24.61
C TRP A 362 0.44 -7.30 -24.35
N GLN A 363 1.29 -7.06 -25.34
CA GLN A 363 2.43 -6.14 -25.20
C GLN A 363 1.95 -4.72 -24.94
N ALA A 364 0.94 -4.24 -25.66
CA ALA A 364 0.34 -2.93 -25.42
C ALA A 364 -0.25 -2.81 -24.00
N LEU A 365 -0.85 -3.89 -23.48
CA LEU A 365 -1.37 -3.94 -22.11
C LEU A 365 -0.25 -3.88 -21.06
N VAL A 366 0.84 -4.63 -21.25
CA VAL A 366 2.01 -4.60 -20.36
C VAL A 366 2.68 -3.23 -20.40
N HIS A 367 2.88 -2.65 -21.58
CA HIS A 367 3.42 -1.29 -21.71
C HIS A 367 2.56 -0.27 -20.98
N ALA A 368 1.23 -0.39 -21.08
CA ALA A 368 0.32 0.48 -20.36
C ALA A 368 0.32 0.26 -18.83
N TYR A 369 0.48 -0.98 -18.37
CA TYR A 369 0.68 -1.30 -16.96
C TYR A 369 1.91 -0.58 -16.38
N PHE A 370 3.01 -0.53 -17.13
CA PHE A 370 4.21 0.22 -16.75
C PHE A 370 4.18 1.72 -17.11
N GLY A 371 3.10 2.22 -17.73
CA GLY A 371 2.93 3.64 -18.09
C GLY A 371 3.86 4.13 -19.19
N SER A 372 4.21 3.26 -20.12
CA SER A 372 4.95 3.67 -21.31
C SER A 372 4.20 4.72 -22.11
N THR A 373 4.91 5.68 -22.69
CA THR A 373 4.36 6.65 -23.65
C THR A 373 4.24 6.07 -25.06
N GLU A 374 4.93 4.96 -25.34
CA GLU A 374 4.98 4.28 -26.62
C GLU A 374 4.06 3.06 -26.62
N ILE A 375 2.77 3.31 -26.85
CA ILE A 375 1.71 2.29 -26.84
C ILE A 375 0.88 2.36 -28.12
N ASP A 376 0.72 1.22 -28.79
CA ASP A 376 -0.31 1.05 -29.83
C ASP A 376 -1.70 1.06 -29.16
N ARG A 377 -2.41 2.19 -29.30
CA ARG A 377 -3.74 2.40 -28.73
C ARG A 377 -4.78 1.40 -29.24
N GLU A 378 -4.69 1.00 -30.51
CA GLU A 378 -5.64 0.04 -31.08
C GLU A 378 -5.36 -1.38 -30.56
N ALA A 379 -4.08 -1.73 -30.38
CA ALA A 379 -3.70 -2.97 -29.70
C ALA A 379 -4.15 -2.99 -28.24
N LEU A 380 -3.97 -1.88 -27.51
CA LEU A 380 -4.44 -1.74 -26.13
C LEU A 380 -5.97 -1.90 -26.06
N LYS A 381 -6.71 -1.27 -26.97
CA LYS A 381 -8.16 -1.37 -27.06
C LYS A 381 -8.62 -2.80 -27.29
N ARG A 382 -7.95 -3.56 -28.18
CA ARG A 382 -8.20 -5.00 -28.38
C ARG A 382 -7.92 -5.79 -27.10
N GLY A 383 -6.84 -5.46 -26.39
CA GLY A 383 -6.50 -6.07 -25.11
C GLY A 383 -7.59 -5.85 -24.06
N LEU A 384 -8.06 -4.62 -23.87
CA LEU A 384 -9.11 -4.31 -22.89
C LEU A 384 -10.46 -4.98 -23.22
N ARG A 385 -10.80 -5.11 -24.52
CA ARG A 385 -12.00 -5.85 -24.96
C ARG A 385 -11.99 -7.31 -24.54
N HIS A 386 -10.82 -7.92 -24.42
CA HIS A 386 -10.67 -9.31 -23.99
C HIS A 386 -11.14 -9.53 -22.53
N PHE A 387 -11.11 -8.49 -21.70
CA PHE A 387 -11.54 -8.54 -20.30
C PHE A 387 -12.99 -8.07 -20.08
N SER A 388 -13.64 -7.54 -21.13
CA SER A 388 -15.00 -6.96 -21.09
C SER A 388 -16.10 -7.99 -20.91
#